data_AF-A0AAW0XYD3-F1
#
_entry.id   AF-A0AAW0XYD3-F1
#
_cell.length_a   1.000
_cell.length_b   1.000
_cell.length_c   1.000
_cell.angle_alpha   90.00
_cell.angle_beta   90.00
_cell.angle_gamma   90.00
#
_symmetry.space_group_name_H-M   'P 1'
#
loop_
_entity.id
_entity.type
_entity.pdbx_description
1 polymer ?
#
loop_
_entity_poly.entity_id
_entity_poly.type
_entity_poly.pdbx_seq_one_letter_code
_entity_poly.pdbx_strand_id
1 'polypeptide(L)'
;MADQHHVGISGEAAGGSSSSSSSSRLDSRWLVFARRVVLRIKRRILGFETLYMKMKVTSILVNQLVFFSMCDRVLMTNQRLSSLYTLLFFNVVAYSVSYVKELVEREDWSLYVNIARTSTVRHLALSATKIVLEWTKAITFIITVVFMLLVFGLEKGLKNYSPTTGYLLVTGIYFISTEKVFTDMFATWLDNRKFEYFESMESFYCPAILISFHIFLSSIITVICVFTGNLRLIFLSSFTNIRIKYRELREGYLEPLKKELSTLAGYRVASRCEVRDHDDVCAICLTHMSCARITQCQHFFHADCLRRCLKESHKCPICQYNISFS
;
A
#
# COMPACT_ATOMS: atom_id res chain seq x y z
N MET A 1 89.65 24.11 -52.37
CA MET A 1 89.42 25.48 -52.85
C MET A 1 88.09 25.91 -52.26
N ALA A 2 88.12 26.89 -51.34
CA ALA A 2 87.02 27.46 -50.54
C ALA A 2 86.34 26.52 -49.51
N ASP A 3 85.91 26.92 -48.32
CA ASP A 3 86.30 28.02 -47.43
C ASP A 3 85.67 27.73 -46.04
N GLN A 4 86.14 28.45 -45.03
CA GLN A 4 85.81 28.40 -43.59
C GLN A 4 84.33 28.70 -43.23
N HIS A 5 83.82 28.22 -42.08
CA HIS A 5 83.51 29.04 -40.87
C HIS A 5 82.49 28.39 -39.88
N HIS A 6 82.93 28.27 -38.62
CA HIS A 6 82.25 28.56 -37.33
C HIS A 6 80.92 27.92 -36.88
N VAL A 7 81.06 27.03 -35.88
CA VAL A 7 80.50 27.05 -34.51
C VAL A 7 79.45 28.12 -34.14
N GLY A 8 78.30 27.68 -33.58
CA GLY A 8 77.75 28.30 -32.35
C GLY A 8 76.22 28.34 -32.11
N ILE A 9 75.73 27.45 -31.23
CA ILE A 9 74.89 27.74 -30.03
C ILE A 9 73.36 28.01 -30.19
N SER A 10 72.60 27.03 -29.68
CA SER A 10 71.40 27.09 -28.80
C SER A 10 70.04 27.61 -29.25
N GLY A 11 69.00 26.86 -28.86
CA GLY A 11 67.68 27.42 -28.51
C GLY A 11 66.48 26.55 -28.88
N GLU A 12 66.05 25.73 -27.92
CA GLU A 12 64.76 25.00 -27.90
C GLU A 12 63.54 25.89 -28.16
N ALA A 13 62.48 25.30 -28.76
CA ALA A 13 61.25 24.92 -28.04
C ALA A 13 60.03 24.83 -28.98
N ALA A 14 59.58 23.58 -29.15
CA ALA A 14 58.23 23.11 -28.83
C ALA A 14 57.01 24.01 -29.12
N GLY A 15 56.21 23.60 -30.11
CA GLY A 15 54.82 24.06 -30.26
C GLY A 15 53.94 23.01 -30.93
N GLY A 16 53.25 22.17 -30.14
CA GLY A 16 52.21 21.29 -30.68
C GLY A 16 51.69 20.21 -29.72
N SER A 17 50.77 20.55 -28.80
CA SER A 17 49.81 19.59 -28.17
C SER A 17 48.88 20.24 -27.11
N SER A 18 48.16 21.33 -27.42
CA SER A 18 47.32 22.04 -26.43
C SER A 18 45.80 21.99 -26.67
N SER A 19 45.32 21.45 -27.79
CA SER A 19 43.89 21.47 -28.14
C SER A 19 43.08 20.24 -27.72
N SER A 20 43.70 19.06 -27.52
CA SER A 20 42.99 17.83 -27.14
C SER A 20 42.83 17.61 -25.63
N SER A 21 43.66 18.26 -24.80
CA SER A 21 43.68 18.09 -23.34
C SER A 21 42.77 19.06 -22.56
N SER A 22 42.29 20.13 -23.22
CA SER A 22 41.37 21.12 -22.66
C SER A 22 39.90 20.70 -22.81
N SER A 23 39.52 20.11 -23.94
CA SER A 23 38.18 19.56 -24.20
C SER A 23 37.83 18.43 -23.20
N SER A 24 38.73 17.48 -22.95
CA SER A 24 38.51 16.39 -21.98
C SER A 24 38.40 16.85 -20.51
N ARG A 25 39.07 17.96 -20.14
CA ARG A 25 38.94 18.58 -18.81
C ARG A 25 37.65 19.39 -18.64
N LEU A 26 37.15 20.00 -19.71
CA LEU A 26 35.85 20.69 -19.70
C LEU A 26 34.69 19.69 -19.60
N ASP A 27 34.74 18.59 -20.35
CA ASP A 27 33.72 17.54 -20.30
C ASP A 27 33.64 16.88 -18.93
N SER A 28 34.78 16.61 -18.28
CA SER A 28 34.80 16.05 -16.92
C SER A 28 34.24 17.02 -15.86
N ARG A 29 34.48 18.34 -15.98
CA ARG A 29 33.89 19.35 -15.06
C ARG A 29 32.38 19.48 -15.26
N TRP A 30 31.90 19.46 -16.50
CA TRP A 30 30.47 19.45 -16.81
C TRP A 30 29.77 18.20 -16.31
N LEU A 31 30.38 17.02 -16.47
CA LEU A 31 29.86 15.76 -15.92
C LEU A 31 29.75 15.78 -14.39
N VAL A 32 30.75 16.33 -13.69
CA VAL A 32 30.73 16.46 -12.23
C VAL A 32 29.67 17.48 -11.77
N PHE A 33 29.49 18.58 -12.50
CA PHE A 33 28.44 19.56 -12.22
C PHE A 33 27.04 18.97 -12.46
N ALA A 34 26.81 18.35 -13.62
CA ALA A 34 25.56 17.66 -13.95
C ALA A 34 25.22 16.58 -12.91
N ARG A 35 26.20 15.76 -12.51
CA ARG A 35 26.02 14.75 -11.45
C ARG A 35 25.60 15.39 -10.12
N ARG A 36 26.20 16.51 -9.72
CA ARG A 36 25.81 17.23 -8.49
C ARG A 36 24.38 17.77 -8.56
N VAL A 37 23.99 18.36 -9.69
CA VAL A 37 22.63 18.87 -9.90
C VAL A 37 21.61 17.73 -9.87
N VAL A 38 21.86 16.64 -10.60
CA VAL A 38 20.99 15.45 -10.63
C VAL A 38 20.85 14.84 -9.24
N LEU A 39 21.94 14.69 -8.48
CA LEU A 39 21.88 14.18 -7.11
C LEU A 39 21.08 15.09 -6.18
N ARG A 40 21.20 16.42 -6.34
CA ARG A 40 20.43 17.39 -5.55
C ARG A 40 18.93 17.31 -5.87
N ILE A 41 18.56 17.21 -7.15
CA ILE A 41 17.17 17.03 -7.59
C ILE A 41 16.61 15.71 -7.07
N LYS A 42 17.36 14.60 -7.25
CA LYS A 42 16.96 13.28 -6.75
C LYS A 42 16.72 13.28 -5.24
N ARG A 43 17.58 13.96 -4.47
CA ARG A 43 17.40 14.10 -3.01
C ARG A 43 16.13 14.87 -2.65
N ARG A 44 15.82 15.96 -3.37
CA ARG A 44 14.58 16.72 -3.17
C ARG A 44 13.34 15.89 -3.50
N ILE A 45 13.36 15.16 -4.62
CA ILE A 45 12.27 14.26 -5.01
C ILE A 45 12.07 13.18 -3.96
N LEU A 46 13.14 12.52 -3.50
CA LEU A 46 13.05 11.49 -2.47
C LEU A 46 12.47 12.04 -1.16
N GLY A 47 12.86 13.26 -0.78
CA GLY A 47 12.30 13.96 0.38
C GLY A 47 10.80 14.23 0.24
N PHE A 48 10.37 14.70 -0.94
CA PHE A 48 8.96 14.90 -1.25
C PHE A 48 8.17 13.59 -1.23
N GLU A 49 8.66 12.55 -1.91
CA GLU A 49 8.03 11.22 -1.93
C GLU A 49 7.86 10.68 -0.50
N THR A 50 8.86 10.87 0.37
CA THR A 50 8.80 10.44 1.77
C THR A 50 7.78 11.23 2.58
N LEU A 51 7.67 12.55 2.36
CA LEU A 51 6.66 13.38 3.00
C LEU A 51 5.24 13.01 2.52
N TYR A 52 5.09 12.78 1.21
CA TYR A 52 3.83 12.38 0.60
C TYR A 52 3.35 11.04 1.16
N MET A 53 4.24 10.05 1.32
CA MET A 53 3.90 8.77 1.95
C MET A 53 3.51 8.90 3.43
N LYS A 54 4.06 9.88 4.16
CA LYS A 54 3.68 10.13 5.56
C LYS A 54 2.26 10.69 5.68
N MET A 55 1.83 11.52 4.72
CA MET A 55 0.51 12.13 4.69
C MET A 55 -0.54 11.19 4.08
N LYS A 56 -0.87 10.09 4.77
CA LYS A 56 -1.71 9.00 4.24
C LYS A 56 -3.04 9.47 3.65
N VAL A 57 -3.81 10.27 4.38
CA VAL A 57 -5.14 10.76 3.95
C VAL A 57 -5.04 11.59 2.67
N THR A 58 -4.12 12.56 2.65
CA THR A 58 -3.91 13.42 1.48
C THR A 58 -3.39 12.64 0.29
N SER A 59 -2.45 11.72 0.51
CA SER A 59 -1.90 10.85 -0.55
C SER A 59 -2.99 9.99 -1.19
N ILE A 60 -3.87 9.38 -0.38
CA ILE A 60 -5.00 8.59 -0.88
C ILE A 60 -5.94 9.44 -1.74
N LEU A 61 -6.36 10.59 -1.24
CA LEU A 61 -7.28 11.48 -1.96
C LEU A 61 -6.68 11.97 -3.29
N VAL A 62 -5.40 12.36 -3.30
CA VAL A 62 -4.71 12.79 -4.53
C VAL A 62 -4.58 11.63 -5.52
N ASN A 63 -4.25 10.42 -5.06
CA ASN A 63 -4.15 9.24 -5.91
C ASN A 63 -5.50 8.87 -6.55
N GLN A 64 -6.58 8.87 -5.76
CA GLN A 64 -7.96 8.67 -6.22
C GLN A 64 -8.34 9.73 -7.25
N LEU A 65 -8.11 11.02 -6.95
CA LEU A 65 -8.42 12.11 -7.87
C LEU A 65 -7.69 11.98 -9.20
N VAL A 66 -6.38 11.68 -9.17
CA VAL A 66 -5.58 11.51 -10.39
C VAL A 66 -6.06 10.30 -11.19
N PHE A 67 -6.36 9.17 -10.54
CA PHE A 67 -6.88 7.98 -11.22
C PHE A 67 -8.25 8.24 -11.86
N PHE A 68 -9.16 8.93 -11.16
CA PHE A 68 -10.48 9.26 -11.67
C PHE A 68 -10.39 10.25 -12.84
N SER A 69 -9.49 11.24 -12.75
CA SER A 69 -9.21 12.16 -13.85
C SER A 69 -8.66 11.44 -15.09
N MET A 70 -7.93 10.33 -14.92
CA MET A 70 -7.51 9.49 -16.04
C MET A 70 -8.67 8.72 -16.65
N CYS A 71 -9.52 8.13 -15.80
CA CYS A 71 -10.71 7.41 -16.24
C CYS A 71 -11.69 8.34 -16.96
N ASP A 72 -11.83 9.59 -16.49
CA ASP A 72 -12.60 10.62 -17.18
C ASP A 72 -12.08 10.79 -18.62
N ARG A 73 -10.78 11.01 -18.81
CA ARG A 73 -10.24 11.23 -20.17
C ARG A 73 -10.35 10.02 -21.08
N VAL A 74 -10.27 8.80 -20.54
CA VAL A 74 -10.30 7.56 -21.32
C VAL A 74 -11.74 7.13 -21.64
N LEU A 75 -12.66 7.26 -20.70
CA LEU A 75 -14.01 6.68 -20.78
C LEU A 75 -15.09 7.74 -21.01
N MET A 76 -14.81 9.03 -20.73
CA MET A 76 -15.77 10.13 -20.79
C MET A 76 -15.21 11.30 -21.62
N THR A 77 -15.63 11.43 -22.88
CA THR A 77 -15.03 12.42 -23.79
C THR A 77 -15.52 13.86 -23.59
N ASN A 78 -16.66 14.09 -22.92
CA ASN A 78 -17.36 15.38 -23.04
C ASN A 78 -17.90 16.01 -21.75
N GLN A 79 -17.49 15.56 -20.57
CA GLN A 79 -17.99 16.10 -19.28
C GLN A 79 -16.85 16.73 -18.47
N ARG A 80 -17.05 17.96 -18.01
CA ARG A 80 -16.12 18.67 -17.12
C ARG A 80 -16.47 18.34 -15.67
N LEU A 81 -15.46 18.03 -14.85
CA LEU A 81 -15.56 17.80 -13.39
C LEU A 81 -16.22 16.48 -12.95
N SER A 82 -16.47 15.53 -13.85
CA SER A 82 -17.10 14.24 -13.50
C SER A 82 -16.34 13.47 -12.42
N SER A 83 -15.00 13.46 -12.46
CA SER A 83 -14.16 12.82 -11.44
C SER A 83 -14.44 13.28 -10.01
N LEU A 84 -14.70 14.59 -9.80
CA LEU A 84 -14.94 15.15 -8.48
C LEU A 84 -16.32 14.74 -7.96
N TYR A 85 -17.34 14.75 -8.82
CA TYR A 85 -18.68 14.31 -8.46
C TYR A 85 -18.72 12.82 -8.12
N THR A 86 -18.06 11.98 -8.92
CA THR A 86 -17.97 10.54 -8.65
C THR A 86 -17.22 10.27 -7.35
N LEU A 87 -16.11 10.97 -7.10
CA LEU A 87 -15.34 10.82 -5.88
C LEU A 87 -16.14 11.28 -4.65
N LEU A 88 -16.87 12.38 -4.74
CA LEU A 88 -17.75 12.85 -3.66
C LEU A 88 -18.86 11.84 -3.36
N PHE A 89 -19.52 11.32 -4.40
CA PHE A 89 -20.55 10.29 -4.26
C PHE A 89 -20.01 9.04 -3.56
N PHE A 90 -18.85 8.52 -3.97
CA PHE A 90 -18.26 7.35 -3.33
C PHE A 90 -17.82 7.61 -1.88
N ASN A 91 -17.34 8.83 -1.56
CA ASN A 91 -17.03 9.19 -0.17
C ASN A 91 -18.28 9.20 0.72
N VAL A 92 -19.42 9.69 0.21
CA VAL A 92 -20.70 9.62 0.93
C VAL A 92 -21.08 8.15 1.18
N VAL A 93 -20.96 7.29 0.17
CA VAL A 93 -21.22 5.84 0.33
C VAL A 93 -20.27 5.20 1.34
N ALA A 94 -18.97 5.51 1.30
CA ALA A 94 -17.98 5.00 2.24
C ALA A 94 -18.27 5.44 3.68
N TYR A 95 -18.61 6.71 3.88
CA TYR A 95 -19.06 7.23 5.17
C TYR A 95 -20.27 6.45 5.67
N SER A 96 -21.23 6.19 4.78
CA SER A 96 -22.41 5.43 5.13
C SER A 96 -22.09 4.00 5.57
N VAL A 97 -21.22 3.30 4.84
CA VAL A 97 -20.77 1.95 5.20
C VAL A 97 -19.99 1.97 6.51
N SER A 98 -19.14 2.98 6.74
CA SER A 98 -18.41 3.14 8.00
C SER A 98 -19.34 3.29 9.19
N TYR A 99 -20.39 4.09 9.05
CA TYR A 99 -21.38 4.32 10.10
C TYR A 99 -22.15 3.03 10.41
N VAL A 100 -22.61 2.31 9.38
CA VAL A 100 -23.29 1.02 9.55
C VAL A 100 -22.35 0.00 10.21
N LYS A 101 -21.09 -0.07 9.80
CA LYS A 101 -20.09 -0.94 10.41
C LYS A 101 -19.91 -0.64 11.90
N GLU A 102 -19.74 0.63 12.26
CA GLU A 102 -19.58 1.05 13.65
C GLU A 102 -20.80 0.70 14.50
N LEU A 103 -22.01 0.84 13.95
CA LEU A 103 -23.25 0.45 14.60
C LEU A 103 -23.29 -1.06 14.86
N VAL A 104 -22.92 -1.88 13.87
CA VAL A 104 -22.91 -3.34 13.98
C VAL A 104 -21.84 -3.85 14.96
N GLU A 105 -20.64 -3.26 14.96
CA GLU A 105 -19.50 -3.72 15.78
C GLU A 105 -19.57 -3.24 17.25
N ARG A 106 -20.13 -2.06 17.53
CA ARG A 106 -20.19 -1.52 18.89
C ARG A 106 -21.45 -1.93 19.66
N GLU A 107 -22.51 -2.35 18.97
CA GLU A 107 -23.75 -2.71 19.65
C GLU A 107 -23.71 -4.17 20.11
N ASP A 108 -23.60 -4.36 21.42
CA ASP A 108 -24.03 -5.59 22.07
C ASP A 108 -25.55 -5.73 21.86
N TRP A 109 -25.94 -6.51 20.85
CA TRP A 109 -27.33 -6.88 20.57
C TRP A 109 -27.96 -7.73 21.69
N SER A 110 -27.31 -7.83 22.85
CA SER A 110 -27.90 -8.45 24.03
C SER A 110 -29.01 -7.55 24.57
N LEU A 111 -30.25 -8.02 24.49
CA LEU A 111 -31.44 -7.42 25.13
C LEU A 111 -31.37 -7.45 26.68
N TYR A 112 -30.23 -7.83 27.26
CA TYR A 112 -30.05 -8.11 28.68
C TYR A 112 -28.87 -7.32 29.23
N VAL A 113 -29.15 -6.32 30.06
CA VAL A 113 -28.13 -5.59 30.83
C VAL A 113 -28.26 -6.00 32.29
N ASN A 114 -27.30 -6.77 32.82
CA ASN A 114 -27.24 -7.15 34.23
C ASN A 114 -26.41 -6.11 35.00
N ILE A 115 -27.05 -5.32 35.87
CA ILE A 115 -26.38 -4.26 36.67
C ILE A 115 -25.78 -4.79 37.98
N ALA A 116 -26.23 -5.95 38.47
CA ALA A 116 -25.63 -6.61 39.63
C ALA A 116 -25.80 -8.13 39.51
N ARG A 117 -24.84 -8.91 40.04
CA ARG A 117 -24.85 -10.39 40.02
C ARG A 117 -26.10 -11.02 40.65
N THR A 118 -26.94 -10.25 41.35
CA THR A 118 -28.07 -10.75 42.16
C THR A 118 -29.41 -10.07 41.88
N SER A 119 -29.52 -9.11 40.94
CA SER A 119 -30.79 -8.43 40.65
C SER A 119 -31.39 -8.86 39.32
N THR A 120 -32.59 -9.43 39.36
CA THR A 120 -33.38 -9.90 38.20
C THR A 120 -34.42 -8.87 37.73
N VAL A 121 -34.29 -7.60 38.12
CA VAL A 121 -35.29 -6.59 37.79
C VAL A 121 -35.09 -6.07 36.36
N ARG A 122 -36.07 -6.40 35.51
CA ARG A 122 -36.14 -6.08 34.09
C ARG A 122 -36.52 -4.61 33.87
N HIS A 123 -35.61 -3.80 33.34
CA HIS A 123 -35.98 -2.48 32.81
C HIS A 123 -36.47 -2.59 31.36
N LEU A 124 -37.69 -3.10 31.17
CA LEU A 124 -38.34 -3.18 29.86
C LEU A 124 -38.46 -1.79 29.20
N ALA A 125 -38.75 -0.75 30.00
CA ALA A 125 -38.89 0.63 29.53
C ALA A 125 -37.56 1.22 29.01
N LEU A 126 -36.43 1.00 29.69
CA LEU A 126 -35.11 1.45 29.22
C LEU A 126 -34.63 0.66 28.00
N SER A 127 -35.02 -0.61 27.90
CA SER A 127 -34.73 -1.45 26.72
C SER A 127 -35.55 -1.00 25.51
N ALA A 128 -36.84 -0.70 25.71
CA ALA A 128 -37.72 -0.17 24.67
C ALA A 128 -37.29 1.23 24.20
N THR A 129 -36.94 2.15 25.11
CA THR A 129 -36.45 3.48 24.72
C THR A 129 -35.10 3.42 24.00
N LYS A 130 -34.19 2.52 24.41
CA LYS A 130 -32.95 2.27 23.67
C LYS A 130 -33.24 1.83 22.24
N ILE A 131 -34.10 0.83 22.05
CA ILE A 131 -34.50 0.36 20.72
C ILE A 131 -35.08 1.51 19.89
N VAL A 132 -36.02 2.28 20.44
CA VAL A 132 -36.63 3.42 19.72
C VAL A 132 -35.59 4.46 19.32
N LEU A 133 -34.64 4.80 20.20
CA LEU A 133 -33.55 5.72 19.88
C LEU A 133 -32.64 5.18 18.78
N GLU A 134 -32.28 3.89 18.77
CA GLU A 134 -31.45 3.31 17.72
C GLU A 134 -32.15 3.24 16.37
N TRP A 135 -33.44 2.85 16.33
CA TRP A 135 -34.23 2.92 15.11
C TRP A 135 -34.37 4.36 14.61
N THR A 136 -34.50 5.33 15.51
CA THR A 136 -34.53 6.76 15.13
C THR A 136 -33.20 7.21 14.52
N LYS A 137 -32.06 6.77 15.05
CA LYS A 137 -30.74 7.04 14.44
C LYS A 137 -30.61 6.39 13.07
N ALA A 138 -31.01 5.12 12.93
CA ALA A 138 -30.98 4.42 11.66
C ALA A 138 -31.87 5.08 10.60
N ILE A 139 -33.09 5.46 10.97
CA ILE A 139 -34.04 6.17 10.09
C ILE A 139 -33.51 7.55 9.71
N THR A 140 -33.03 8.34 10.68
CA THR A 140 -32.47 9.66 10.37
C THR A 140 -31.24 9.56 9.46
N PHE A 141 -30.39 8.55 9.66
CA PHE A 141 -29.27 8.25 8.76
C PHE A 141 -29.71 7.86 7.34
N ILE A 142 -30.72 6.99 7.19
CA ILE A 142 -31.25 6.65 5.86
C ILE A 142 -31.81 7.90 5.17
N ILE A 143 -32.56 8.73 5.92
CA ILE A 143 -33.13 9.98 5.40
C ILE A 143 -32.01 10.94 4.98
N THR A 144 -30.94 11.11 5.78
CA THR A 144 -29.83 12.00 5.41
C THR A 144 -29.07 11.49 4.19
N VAL A 145 -28.88 10.17 4.06
CA VAL A 145 -28.25 9.58 2.86
C VAL A 145 -29.11 9.80 1.63
N VAL A 146 -30.40 9.45 1.69
CA VAL A 146 -31.33 9.66 0.57
C VAL A 146 -31.41 11.14 0.21
N PHE A 147 -31.49 12.02 1.21
CA PHE A 147 -31.50 13.47 0.98
C PHE A 147 -30.19 13.97 0.37
N MET A 148 -29.02 13.53 0.85
CA MET A 148 -27.74 13.87 0.24
C MET A 148 -27.67 13.41 -1.21
N LEU A 149 -28.02 12.16 -1.49
CA LEU A 149 -28.08 11.61 -2.84
C LEU A 149 -29.06 12.37 -3.74
N LEU A 150 -30.18 12.81 -3.18
CA LEU A 150 -31.21 13.56 -3.89
C LEU A 150 -30.81 15.02 -4.09
N VAL A 151 -30.12 15.66 -3.15
CA VAL A 151 -29.50 16.99 -3.32
C VAL A 151 -28.45 16.94 -4.41
N PHE A 152 -27.58 15.92 -4.42
CA PHE A 152 -26.66 15.70 -5.53
C PHE A 152 -27.42 15.49 -6.85
N GLY A 153 -28.44 14.61 -6.85
CA GLY A 153 -29.27 14.27 -8.01
C GLY A 153 -30.08 15.43 -8.60
N LEU A 154 -30.59 16.33 -7.76
CA LEU A 154 -31.49 17.42 -8.16
C LEU A 154 -30.80 18.78 -8.31
N GLU A 155 -29.64 19.00 -7.66
CA GLU A 155 -28.91 20.25 -7.89
C GLU A 155 -28.42 20.34 -9.34
N LYS A 156 -28.37 21.58 -9.84
CA LYS A 156 -27.94 21.95 -11.20
C LYS A 156 -26.53 21.44 -11.60
N GLY A 157 -25.77 20.81 -10.68
CA GLY A 157 -24.47 20.18 -10.94
C GLY A 157 -24.54 18.92 -11.81
N LEU A 158 -25.70 18.24 -11.88
CA LEU A 158 -25.86 16.97 -12.59
C LEU A 158 -26.50 17.09 -14.00
N LYS A 159 -26.78 18.31 -14.49
CA LYS A 159 -27.47 18.52 -15.78
C LYS A 159 -26.81 17.82 -16.98
N ASN A 160 -25.51 17.56 -16.90
CA ASN A 160 -24.75 16.84 -17.92
C ASN A 160 -23.97 15.63 -17.34
N TYR A 161 -24.27 15.16 -16.13
CA TYR A 161 -23.54 14.03 -15.52
C TYR A 161 -24.27 12.72 -15.81
N SER A 162 -23.76 11.99 -16.79
CA SER A 162 -24.27 10.68 -17.20
C SER A 162 -23.09 9.71 -17.35
N PRO A 163 -22.52 9.24 -16.23
CA PRO A 163 -21.34 8.39 -16.26
C PRO A 163 -21.67 7.07 -16.97
N THR A 164 -20.78 6.63 -17.86
CA THR A 164 -20.89 5.30 -18.48
C THR A 164 -20.73 4.21 -17.40
N THR A 165 -21.45 3.11 -17.53
CA THR A 165 -21.36 1.97 -16.61
C THR A 165 -19.92 1.47 -16.43
N GLY A 166 -19.14 1.44 -17.52
CA GLY A 166 -17.72 1.07 -17.45
C GLY A 166 -16.87 2.02 -16.61
N TYR A 167 -17.14 3.33 -16.68
CA TYR A 167 -16.47 4.32 -15.85
C TYR A 167 -16.79 4.11 -14.36
N LEU A 168 -18.07 3.92 -14.01
CA LEU A 168 -18.48 3.66 -12.62
C LEU A 168 -17.89 2.36 -12.08
N LEU A 169 -17.82 1.32 -12.91
CA LEU A 169 -17.26 0.03 -12.51
C LEU A 169 -15.76 0.14 -12.22
N VAL A 170 -14.97 0.71 -13.14
CA VAL A 170 -13.52 0.83 -12.96
C VAL A 170 -13.16 1.74 -11.79
N THR A 171 -13.80 2.92 -11.71
CA THR A 171 -13.57 3.87 -10.61
C THR A 171 -14.07 3.33 -9.27
N GLY A 172 -15.20 2.61 -9.26
CA GLY A 172 -15.76 1.96 -8.07
C GLY A 172 -14.85 0.86 -7.54
N ILE A 173 -14.32 -0.02 -8.41
CA ILE A 173 -13.36 -1.06 -8.01
C ILE A 173 -12.10 -0.42 -7.40
N TYR A 174 -11.53 0.59 -8.06
CA TYR A 174 -10.35 1.27 -7.51
C TYR A 174 -10.64 1.93 -6.16
N PHE A 175 -11.80 2.58 -6.02
CA PHE A 175 -12.20 3.26 -4.78
C PHE A 175 -12.40 2.28 -3.63
N ILE A 176 -13.17 1.20 -3.85
CA ILE A 176 -13.42 0.16 -2.84
C ILE A 176 -12.10 -0.45 -2.38
N SER A 177 -11.15 -0.72 -3.30
CA SER A 177 -9.85 -1.26 -2.91
C SER A 177 -8.96 -0.26 -2.16
N THR A 178 -9.19 1.06 -2.31
CA THR A 178 -8.33 2.10 -1.72
C THR A 178 -8.84 2.55 -0.34
N GLU A 179 -10.15 2.57 -0.15
CA GLU A 179 -10.79 3.19 1.00
C GLU A 179 -10.66 2.34 2.27
N LYS A 180 -10.33 2.98 3.39
CA LYS A 180 -9.90 2.29 4.61
C LYS A 180 -10.96 1.31 5.14
N VAL A 181 -12.22 1.72 5.11
CA VAL A 181 -13.35 0.93 5.61
C VAL A 181 -13.41 -0.43 4.91
N PHE A 182 -13.30 -0.42 3.58
CA PHE A 182 -13.34 -1.63 2.77
C PHE A 182 -12.06 -2.45 2.86
N THR A 183 -10.88 -1.81 2.95
CA THR A 183 -9.62 -2.53 3.16
C THR A 183 -9.60 -3.25 4.51
N ASP A 184 -10.14 -2.63 5.55
CA ASP A 184 -10.24 -3.24 6.89
C ASP A 184 -11.24 -4.41 6.86
N MET A 185 -12.40 -4.25 6.20
CA MET A 185 -13.36 -5.34 6.02
C MET A 185 -12.75 -6.52 5.23
N PHE A 186 -11.98 -6.23 4.18
CA PHE A 186 -11.28 -7.25 3.41
C PHE A 186 -10.21 -7.97 4.24
N ALA A 187 -9.43 -7.24 5.04
CA ALA A 187 -8.43 -7.83 5.93
C ALA A 187 -9.06 -8.73 7.00
N THR A 188 -10.13 -8.30 7.67
CA THR A 188 -10.87 -9.12 8.64
C THR A 188 -11.51 -10.34 7.99
N TRP A 189 -12.07 -10.18 6.79
CA TRP A 189 -12.61 -11.31 6.03
C TRP A 189 -11.53 -12.34 5.69
N LEU A 190 -10.31 -11.89 5.35
CA LEU A 190 -9.19 -12.77 5.06
C LEU A 190 -8.71 -13.52 6.32
N ASP A 191 -8.54 -12.80 7.43
CA ASP A 191 -8.09 -13.36 8.72
C ASP A 191 -9.05 -14.42 9.27
N ASN A 192 -10.37 -14.17 9.13
CA ASN A 192 -11.40 -15.15 9.51
C ASN A 192 -11.32 -16.46 8.71
N ARG A 193 -10.76 -16.44 7.50
CA ARG A 193 -10.59 -17.65 6.67
C ARG A 193 -9.31 -18.42 6.98
N LYS A 194 -8.42 -17.89 7.83
CA LYS A 194 -7.16 -18.50 8.30
C LYS A 194 -6.48 -19.31 7.22
N PHE A 195 -6.07 -18.65 6.13
CA PHE A 195 -5.39 -19.36 5.05
C PHE A 195 -4.03 -19.84 5.54
N GLU A 196 -3.91 -21.16 5.73
CA GLU A 196 -2.68 -21.83 6.19
C GLU A 196 -1.44 -21.45 5.36
N TYR A 197 -1.66 -21.09 4.09
CA TYR A 197 -0.62 -20.70 3.13
C TYR A 197 0.13 -19.42 3.51
N PHE A 198 -0.49 -18.47 4.24
CA PHE A 198 0.16 -17.19 4.54
C PHE A 198 1.09 -17.24 5.76
N GLU A 199 1.19 -18.38 6.45
CA GLU A 199 2.05 -18.54 7.65
C GLU A 199 1.81 -17.41 8.70
N SER A 200 0.58 -16.90 8.76
CA SER A 200 0.11 -15.70 9.51
C SER A 200 0.92 -14.39 9.31
N MET A 201 1.61 -14.27 8.18
CA MET A 201 2.15 -13.02 7.64
C MET A 201 1.11 -12.18 6.88
N GLU A 202 -0.19 -12.36 7.14
CA GLU A 202 -1.29 -11.68 6.45
C GLU A 202 -1.20 -10.15 6.57
N SER A 203 -0.63 -9.65 7.67
CA SER A 203 -0.35 -8.22 7.89
C SER A 203 0.60 -7.59 6.85
N PHE A 204 1.45 -8.38 6.19
CA PHE A 204 2.32 -7.92 5.11
C PHE A 204 1.75 -8.26 3.74
N TYR A 205 1.16 -9.45 3.57
CA TYR A 205 0.62 -9.90 2.29
C TYR A 205 -0.65 -9.14 1.87
N CYS A 206 -1.61 -8.95 2.77
CA CYS A 206 -2.87 -8.27 2.45
C CYS A 206 -2.65 -6.86 1.88
N PRO A 207 -1.91 -5.95 2.57
CA PRO A 207 -1.62 -4.63 1.99
C PRO A 207 -0.73 -4.70 0.75
N ALA A 208 0.20 -5.66 0.65
CA ALA A 208 1.03 -5.82 -0.55
C ALA A 208 0.21 -6.21 -1.78
N ILE A 209 -0.75 -7.12 -1.64
CA ILE A 209 -1.65 -7.56 -2.71
C ILE A 209 -2.52 -6.39 -3.16
N LEU A 210 -3.12 -5.65 -2.21
CA LEU A 210 -3.92 -4.46 -2.52
C LEU A 210 -3.09 -3.43 -3.29
N ILE A 211 -1.92 -3.03 -2.78
CA ILE A 211 -1.07 -2.03 -3.46
C ILE A 211 -0.60 -2.53 -4.83
N SER A 212 -0.28 -3.81 -4.97
CA SER A 212 0.05 -4.41 -6.28
C SER A 212 -1.12 -4.31 -7.26
N PHE A 213 -2.34 -4.57 -6.79
CA PHE A 213 -3.56 -4.41 -7.58
C PHE A 213 -3.79 -2.94 -7.99
N HIS A 214 -3.56 -1.97 -7.09
CA HIS A 214 -3.64 -0.55 -7.43
C HIS A 214 -2.66 -0.12 -8.51
N ILE A 215 -1.39 -0.58 -8.42
CA ILE A 215 -0.36 -0.30 -9.42
C ILE A 215 -0.77 -0.93 -10.76
N PHE A 216 -1.27 -2.16 -10.74
CA PHE A 216 -1.74 -2.84 -11.95
C PHE A 216 -2.87 -2.08 -12.64
N LEU A 217 -3.95 -1.75 -11.91
CA LEU A 217 -5.08 -1.02 -12.49
C LEU A 217 -4.67 0.38 -12.98
N SER A 218 -3.83 1.08 -12.21
CA SER A 218 -3.30 2.40 -12.60
C SER A 218 -2.40 2.33 -13.81
N SER A 219 -1.61 1.26 -13.96
CA SER A 219 -0.74 1.07 -15.12
C SER A 219 -1.55 0.83 -16.39
N ILE A 220 -2.60 0.01 -16.33
CA ILE A 220 -3.50 -0.26 -17.46
C ILE A 220 -4.14 1.05 -17.95
N ILE A 221 -4.77 1.80 -17.03
CA ILE A 221 -5.43 3.06 -17.39
C ILE A 221 -4.42 4.09 -17.88
N THR A 222 -3.21 4.15 -17.31
CA THR A 222 -2.15 5.06 -17.77
C THR A 222 -1.70 4.70 -19.19
N VAL A 223 -1.52 3.42 -19.52
CA VAL A 223 -1.18 2.95 -20.88
C VAL A 223 -2.29 3.31 -21.87
N ILE A 224 -3.55 3.09 -21.51
CA ILE A 224 -4.67 3.49 -22.38
C ILE A 224 -4.71 5.01 -22.56
N CYS A 225 -4.41 5.78 -21.50
CA CYS A 225 -4.39 7.23 -21.54
C CYS A 225 -3.28 7.80 -22.44
N VAL A 226 -2.19 7.06 -22.69
CA VAL A 226 -1.14 7.46 -23.67
C VAL A 226 -1.74 7.71 -25.05
N PHE A 227 -2.73 6.91 -25.47
CA PHE A 227 -3.41 7.08 -26.75
C PHE A 227 -4.26 8.36 -26.83
N THR A 228 -4.60 8.98 -25.69
CA THR A 228 -5.37 10.25 -25.65
C THR A 228 -4.49 11.50 -25.75
N GLY A 229 -3.15 11.37 -25.68
CA GLY A 229 -2.20 12.47 -25.86
C GLY A 229 -2.02 13.43 -24.67
N ASN A 230 -2.66 13.18 -23.52
CA ASN A 230 -2.58 14.08 -22.35
C ASN A 230 -1.33 13.86 -21.49
N LEU A 231 -0.16 14.31 -21.98
CA LEU A 231 1.15 14.08 -21.34
C LEU A 231 1.24 14.55 -19.88
N ARG A 232 0.60 15.67 -19.52
CA ARG A 232 0.63 16.21 -18.15
C ARG A 232 0.01 15.25 -17.14
N LEU A 233 -1.14 14.68 -17.48
CA LEU A 233 -1.81 13.71 -16.62
C LEU A 233 -1.01 12.40 -16.56
N ILE A 234 -0.47 11.94 -17.70
CA ILE A 234 0.34 10.71 -17.77
C ILE A 234 1.55 10.81 -16.84
N PHE A 235 2.27 11.93 -16.87
CA PHE A 235 3.41 12.15 -15.97
C PHE A 235 2.96 12.17 -14.51
N LEU A 236 1.85 12.86 -14.20
CA LEU A 236 1.32 12.94 -12.84
C LEU A 236 0.92 11.55 -12.31
N SER A 237 0.15 10.77 -13.06
CA SER A 237 -0.26 9.41 -12.68
C SER A 237 0.92 8.46 -12.56
N SER A 238 1.87 8.52 -13.51
CA SER A 238 3.09 7.72 -13.43
C SER A 238 3.91 8.05 -12.18
N PHE A 239 3.93 9.31 -11.75
CA PHE A 239 4.64 9.71 -10.55
C PHE A 239 3.89 9.28 -9.28
N THR A 240 2.60 9.59 -9.15
CA THR A 240 1.83 9.33 -7.92
C THR A 240 1.33 7.90 -7.80
N ASN A 241 0.56 7.43 -8.79
CA ASN A 241 -0.15 6.15 -8.74
C ASN A 241 0.73 4.94 -9.07
N ILE A 242 1.86 5.13 -9.75
CA ILE A 242 2.78 4.04 -10.11
C ILE A 242 4.05 4.13 -9.27
N ARG A 243 4.85 5.18 -9.45
CA ARG A 243 6.19 5.26 -8.83
C ARG A 243 6.13 5.33 -7.31
N ILE A 244 5.35 6.25 -6.73
CA ILE A 244 5.24 6.36 -5.27
C ILE A 244 4.63 5.09 -4.68
N LYS A 245 3.57 4.55 -5.28
CA LYS A 245 2.94 3.30 -4.82
C LYS A 245 3.86 2.09 -4.91
N TYR A 246 4.65 1.97 -5.98
CA TYR A 246 5.67 0.93 -6.10
C TYR A 246 6.73 1.05 -5.01
N ARG A 247 7.15 2.27 -4.68
CA ARG A 247 8.08 2.52 -3.58
C ARG A 247 7.47 2.16 -2.22
N GLU A 248 6.22 2.55 -1.99
CA GLU A 248 5.45 2.18 -0.79
C GLU A 248 5.33 0.65 -0.65
N LEU A 249 5.02 -0.05 -1.74
CA LEU A 249 4.98 -1.51 -1.81
C LEU A 249 6.33 -2.14 -1.46
N ARG A 250 7.40 -1.66 -2.10
CA ARG A 250 8.74 -2.22 -1.95
C ARG A 250 9.34 -1.97 -0.56
N GLU A 251 9.40 -0.72 -0.14
CA GLU A 251 10.02 -0.31 1.13
C GLU A 251 9.13 -0.68 2.33
N GLY A 252 7.81 -0.59 2.18
CA GLY A 252 6.86 -0.82 3.27
C GLY A 252 6.55 -2.29 3.51
N TYR A 253 6.49 -3.12 2.46
CA TYR A 253 5.94 -4.48 2.55
C TYR A 253 6.87 -5.56 1.99
N LEU A 254 7.43 -5.43 0.78
CA LEU A 254 8.27 -6.50 0.22
C LEU A 254 9.62 -6.66 0.91
N GLU A 255 10.35 -5.58 1.19
CA GLU A 255 11.67 -5.70 1.83
C GLU A 255 11.55 -6.28 3.26
N PRO A 256 10.62 -5.81 4.12
CA PRO A 256 10.35 -6.48 5.40
C PRO A 256 9.94 -7.94 5.21
N LEU A 257 9.01 -8.23 4.30
CA LEU A 257 8.55 -9.59 4.05
C LEU A 257 9.70 -10.52 3.61
N LYS A 258 10.56 -10.05 2.70
CA LYS A 258 11.74 -10.79 2.25
C LYS A 258 12.71 -11.05 3.40
N LYS A 259 12.91 -10.07 4.28
CA LYS A 259 13.73 -10.24 5.47
C LYS A 259 13.16 -11.31 6.40
N GLU A 260 11.87 -11.25 6.70
CA GLU A 260 11.19 -12.25 7.54
C GLU A 260 11.23 -13.65 6.91
N LEU A 261 11.02 -13.75 5.59
CA LEU A 261 11.14 -15.01 4.85
C LEU A 261 12.58 -15.54 4.86
N SER A 262 13.59 -14.68 4.73
CA SER A 262 15.00 -15.09 4.79
C SER A 262 15.38 -15.65 6.16
N THR A 263 14.82 -15.10 7.25
CA THR A 263 14.96 -15.67 8.59
C THR A 263 14.34 -17.08 8.66
N LEU A 264 13.28 -17.35 7.92
CA LEU A 264 12.62 -18.66 7.92
C LEU A 264 13.19 -19.64 6.87
N ALA A 265 13.94 -19.15 5.88
CA ALA A 265 14.41 -19.94 4.75
C ALA A 265 15.33 -21.10 5.15
N GLY A 266 16.09 -20.95 6.24
CA GLY A 266 16.95 -22.01 6.78
C GLY A 266 16.19 -23.15 7.47
N TYR A 267 14.88 -23.02 7.68
CA TYR A 267 14.07 -24.03 8.36
C TYR A 267 13.17 -24.77 7.39
N ARG A 268 13.20 -26.10 7.49
CA ARG A 268 12.38 -26.99 6.68
C ARG A 268 10.90 -26.77 7.00
N VAL A 269 10.09 -26.67 5.96
CA VAL A 269 8.62 -26.71 6.09
C VAL A 269 8.21 -28.16 6.35
N ALA A 270 7.44 -28.40 7.41
CA ALA A 270 6.85 -29.71 7.68
C ALA A 270 5.82 -30.04 6.59
N SER A 271 5.87 -31.25 6.04
CA SER A 271 4.81 -31.72 5.16
C SER A 271 3.51 -31.92 5.94
N ARG A 272 2.36 -31.86 5.26
CA ARG A 272 1.05 -32.06 5.91
C ARG A 272 0.93 -33.42 6.61
N CYS A 273 1.59 -34.45 6.07
CA CYS A 273 1.64 -35.76 6.72
C CYS A 273 2.45 -35.69 8.03
N GLU A 274 3.65 -35.11 8.02
CA GLU A 274 4.47 -34.98 9.23
C GLU A 274 3.79 -34.15 10.33
N VAL A 275 3.08 -33.08 9.98
CA VAL A 275 2.32 -32.29 10.96
C VAL A 275 1.18 -33.12 11.57
N ARG A 276 0.45 -33.87 10.74
CA ARG A 276 -0.64 -34.74 11.20
C ARG A 276 -0.14 -35.92 12.02
N ASP A 277 1.00 -36.49 11.66
CA ASP A 277 1.59 -37.63 12.36
C ASP A 277 2.24 -37.19 13.70
N HIS A 278 2.67 -35.93 13.80
CA HIS A 278 3.14 -35.33 15.06
C HIS A 278 1.98 -35.04 16.04
N ASP A 279 0.82 -34.62 15.52
CA ASP A 279 -0.44 -34.39 16.26
C ASP A 279 -0.28 -33.61 17.59
N ASP A 280 0.54 -32.57 17.59
CA ASP A 280 0.82 -31.75 18.77
C ASP A 280 0.47 -30.26 18.56
N VAL A 281 0.36 -29.52 19.65
CA VAL A 281 0.16 -28.07 19.67
C VAL A 281 1.49 -27.34 19.65
N CYS A 282 1.52 -26.14 19.08
CA CYS A 282 2.73 -25.33 19.12
C CYS A 282 3.06 -24.93 20.57
N ALA A 283 4.25 -25.26 21.06
CA ALA A 283 4.70 -24.99 22.43
C ALA A 283 4.75 -23.49 22.82
N ILE A 284 4.63 -22.57 21.85
CA ILE A 284 4.70 -21.12 22.08
C ILE A 284 3.30 -20.52 22.25
N CYS A 285 2.36 -20.83 21.35
CA CYS A 285 1.00 -20.26 21.37
C CYS A 285 -0.06 -21.23 21.88
N LEU A 286 0.30 -22.48 22.15
CA LEU A 286 -0.57 -23.55 22.66
C LEU A 286 -1.80 -23.81 21.76
N THR A 287 -1.66 -23.59 20.46
CA THR A 287 -2.71 -23.87 19.46
C THR A 287 -2.27 -24.92 18.46
N HIS A 288 -3.25 -25.65 17.91
CA HIS A 288 -3.02 -26.72 16.94
C HIS A 288 -2.24 -26.23 15.71
N MET A 289 -1.29 -27.04 15.23
CA MET A 289 -0.50 -26.73 14.05
C MET A 289 -1.11 -27.39 12.82
N SER A 290 -1.50 -26.59 11.81
CA SER A 290 -1.80 -27.11 10.47
C SER A 290 -0.63 -26.96 9.51
N CYS A 291 0.25 -26.00 9.77
CA CYS A 291 1.53 -25.79 9.10
C CYS A 291 2.60 -25.52 10.16
N ALA A 292 3.77 -26.14 10.03
CA ALA A 292 4.86 -26.01 10.98
C ALA A 292 6.22 -25.86 10.28
N ARG A 293 7.14 -25.17 10.94
CA ARG A 293 8.57 -25.12 10.62
C ARG A 293 9.31 -26.04 11.59
N ILE A 294 10.24 -26.81 11.05
CA ILE A 294 11.03 -27.78 11.80
C ILE A 294 12.43 -27.20 12.00
N THR A 295 12.85 -27.13 13.26
CA THR A 295 14.20 -26.70 13.62
C THR A 295 15.23 -27.80 13.36
N GLN A 296 16.52 -27.46 13.35
CA GLN A 296 17.60 -28.46 13.22
C GLN A 296 17.58 -29.51 14.35
N CYS A 297 17.04 -29.15 15.52
CA CYS A 297 16.80 -30.06 16.65
C CYS A 297 15.46 -30.82 16.57
N GLN A 298 14.79 -30.84 15.40
CA GLN A 298 13.56 -31.59 15.12
C GLN A 298 12.33 -31.17 15.94
N HIS A 299 12.27 -29.92 16.42
CA HIS A 299 11.09 -29.38 17.08
C HIS A 299 10.19 -28.60 16.11
N PHE A 300 8.88 -28.73 16.30
CA PHE A 300 7.83 -28.16 15.45
C PHE A 300 7.28 -26.87 16.06
N PHE A 301 7.16 -25.82 15.25
CA PHE A 301 6.55 -24.55 15.65
C PHE A 301 5.76 -23.94 14.49
N HIS A 302 4.75 -23.09 14.77
CA HIS A 302 4.23 -22.21 13.72
C HIS A 302 5.35 -21.29 13.22
N ALA A 303 5.35 -21.01 11.91
CA ALA A 303 6.34 -20.12 11.28
C ALA A 303 6.44 -18.76 12.01
N ASP A 304 5.30 -18.18 12.37
CA ASP A 304 5.26 -16.91 13.12
C ASP A 304 5.79 -17.01 14.55
N CYS A 305 5.45 -18.07 15.26
CA CYS A 305 5.92 -18.28 16.63
C CYS A 305 7.44 -18.44 16.64
N LEU A 306 7.98 -19.27 15.74
CA LEU A 306 9.42 -19.44 15.57
C LEU A 306 10.11 -18.12 15.21
N ARG A 307 9.55 -17.37 14.26
CA ARG A 307 10.07 -16.05 13.84
C ARG A 307 10.14 -15.05 14.98
N ARG A 308 9.13 -14.98 15.86
CA ARG A 308 9.14 -14.10 17.04
C ARG A 308 10.21 -14.54 18.04
N CYS A 309 10.31 -15.84 18.33
CA CYS A 309 11.34 -16.36 19.22
C CYS A 309 12.74 -16.06 18.70
N LEU A 310 13.01 -16.23 17.40
CA LEU A 310 14.31 -15.94 16.79
C LEU A 310 14.71 -14.46 16.84
N LYS A 311 13.75 -13.54 16.98
CA LYS A 311 14.03 -12.11 17.19
C LYS A 311 14.51 -11.81 18.60
N GLU A 312 14.08 -12.60 19.58
CA GLU A 312 14.41 -12.43 20.99
C GLU A 312 15.63 -13.26 21.41
N SER A 313 15.73 -14.49 20.92
CA SER A 313 16.79 -15.44 21.26
C SER A 313 17.01 -16.44 20.12
N HIS A 314 18.26 -16.64 19.73
CA HIS A 314 18.66 -17.66 18.75
C HIS A 314 18.70 -19.08 19.33
N LYS A 315 17.84 -19.39 20.31
CA LYS A 315 17.78 -20.70 20.96
C LYS A 315 16.41 -21.34 20.78
N CYS A 316 16.38 -22.66 20.67
CA CYS A 316 15.13 -23.41 20.63
C CYS A 316 14.36 -23.23 21.94
N PRO A 317 13.08 -22.82 21.92
CA PRO A 317 12.29 -22.67 23.14
C PRO A 317 12.13 -23.96 23.95
N ILE A 318 12.18 -25.13 23.29
CA ILE A 318 12.00 -26.43 23.93
C ILE A 318 13.32 -26.95 24.52
N CYS A 319 14.38 -27.07 23.71
CA CYS A 319 15.63 -27.71 24.15
C CYS A 319 16.80 -26.76 24.39
N GLN A 320 16.63 -25.44 24.22
CA GLN A 320 17.68 -24.43 24.36
C GLN A 320 18.89 -24.59 23.43
N TYR A 321 18.82 -25.52 22.46
CA TYR A 321 19.84 -25.70 21.43
C TYR A 321 20.02 -24.42 20.62
N ASN A 322 21.27 -24.06 20.34
CA ASN A 322 21.60 -22.86 19.60
C ASN A 322 21.27 -23.04 18.12
N ILE A 323 20.34 -22.23 17.63
CA ILE A 323 19.85 -22.34 16.27
C ILE A 323 20.73 -21.45 15.40
N SER A 324 21.83 -22.00 14.91
CA SER A 324 22.75 -21.31 14.00
C SER A 324 22.28 -21.43 12.54
N PHE A 325 22.19 -20.28 11.86
CA PHE A 325 22.02 -20.19 10.41
C PHE A 325 23.28 -20.72 9.72
N SER A 326 23.16 -21.77 8.91
CA SER A 326 24.20 -22.22 7.97
C SER A 326 24.04 -21.54 6.62
#